data_AF-A0A0N4X4J1-F1
#
_entry.id   AF-A0A0N4X4J1-F1
#
_cell.length_a   1.000
_cell.length_b   1.000
_cell.length_c   1.000
_cell.angle_alpha   90.00
_cell.angle_beta   90.00
_cell.angle_gamma   90.00
#
_symmetry.space_group_name_H-M   'P 1'
#
loop_
_entity.id
_entity.type
_entity.pdbx_description
1 polymer ?
#
loop_
_entity_poly.entity_id
_entity_poly.type
_entity_poly.pdbx_seq_one_letter_code
_entity_poly.pdbx_strand_id
1 'polypeptide(L)'
;MISVVSGITCNRINSRGHCVYKGPDERNWERSETYCESRFGHLTSIHNEEDIAVLKALGEASGCKSYWTAGQCRYGKCSWRDGSSFNLKKGSTWGTTDCMKEKCFVCETSKVMSDCEDWYKAGYRDDGEYSIVVNGKPYQVYCDMHTAGGGWVVFQRRVNGSDSFWDRSWTEYRQGFGKIGKNTTFWLGNEALHQLTYKDPNVTLRVEMRGDRTPNARNPNGFWWNHYFKFRIGPEETDYTLERLYINQKNIQGNASIARYDMTYSVGAKFSTINRINDQRPECVTQHKMGGWWLRNCAQATLNGAYDISRQSADGYDDGEHHSRSL
;
A
#
# COMPACT_ATOMS: atom_id res chain seq x y z
N MET A 1 -3.86 17.18 25.17
CA MET A 1 -4.95 17.05 24.19
C MET A 1 -4.71 15.74 23.46
N ILE A 2 -5.57 14.75 23.74
CA ILE A 2 -5.77 13.42 23.14
C ILE A 2 -4.56 12.82 22.40
N SER A 3 -3.88 11.89 23.09
CA SER A 3 -2.94 10.95 22.48
C SER A 3 -3.67 10.18 21.38
N VAL A 4 -3.19 10.31 20.14
CA VAL A 4 -3.63 9.48 19.02
C VAL A 4 -3.17 8.06 19.31
N VAL A 5 -4.09 7.19 19.71
CA VAL A 5 -3.80 5.76 19.85
C VAL A 5 -3.72 5.21 18.44
N SER A 6 -2.50 5.15 17.90
CA SER A 6 -2.19 4.49 16.63
C SER A 6 -2.69 3.04 16.68
N GLY A 7 -3.67 2.74 15.83
CA GLY A 7 -4.26 1.42 15.69
C GLY A 7 -3.32 0.46 14.99
N ILE A 8 -2.41 -0.16 15.73
CA ILE A 8 -1.58 -1.30 15.35
C ILE A 8 -0.61 -1.05 14.19
N THR A 9 0.65 -0.90 14.56
CA THR A 9 1.75 -1.14 13.63
C THR A 9 1.95 -2.65 13.52
N CYS A 10 1.69 -3.20 12.33
CA CYS A 10 2.01 -4.59 12.08
C CYS A 10 3.50 -4.81 12.27
N ASN A 11 3.88 -5.58 13.30
CA ASN A 11 5.29 -5.77 13.58
C ASN A 11 5.87 -6.90 12.72
N ARG A 12 5.12 -7.99 12.51
CA ARG A 12 5.53 -9.17 11.72
C ARG A 12 4.31 -9.86 11.11
N ILE A 13 4.54 -10.79 10.19
CA ILE A 13 3.53 -11.67 9.60
C ILE A 13 3.81 -13.11 10.04
N ASN A 14 2.80 -13.85 10.50
CA ASN A 14 2.94 -15.28 10.86
C ASN A 14 2.82 -16.20 9.63
N SER A 15 3.01 -17.50 9.83
CA SER A 15 2.97 -18.50 8.74
C SER A 15 1.62 -18.60 8.02
N ARG A 16 0.55 -18.06 8.62
CA ARG A 16 -0.80 -18.01 8.05
C ARG A 16 -1.11 -16.67 7.37
N GLY A 17 -0.14 -15.76 7.29
CA GLY A 17 -0.32 -14.44 6.69
C GLY A 17 -1.04 -13.43 7.59
N HIS A 18 -1.24 -13.73 8.88
CA HIS A 18 -1.87 -12.80 9.81
C HIS A 18 -0.85 -11.79 10.30
N CYS A 19 -1.31 -10.55 10.48
CA CYS A 19 -0.49 -9.52 11.09
C CYS A 19 -0.34 -9.80 12.58
N VAL A 20 0.90 -9.82 13.06
CA VAL A 20 1.26 -10.07 14.45
C VAL A 20 1.95 -8.84 15.03
N TYR A 21 1.48 -8.40 16.20
CA TYR A 21 1.98 -7.19 16.84
C TYR A 21 1.97 -7.31 18.36
N LYS A 22 2.91 -6.59 18.99
CA LYS A 22 3.02 -6.53 20.45
C LYS A 22 1.97 -5.57 21.02
N GLY A 23 1.34 -5.97 22.12
CA GLY A 23 0.53 -5.08 22.95
C GLY A 23 1.34 -3.93 23.60
N PRO A 24 0.71 -2.79 23.92
CA PRO A 24 1.42 -1.61 24.41
C PRO A 24 2.05 -1.85 25.79
N ASP A 25 1.30 -2.48 26.71
CA ASP A 25 1.67 -2.67 28.11
C ASP A 25 1.67 -4.14 28.50
N GLU A 26 2.24 -4.47 29.65
CA GLU A 26 2.03 -5.78 30.27
C GLU A 26 0.62 -5.87 30.86
N ARG A 27 -0.06 -6.99 30.63
CA ARG A 27 -1.42 -7.23 31.11
C ARG A 27 -1.58 -8.69 31.51
N ASN A 28 -2.58 -8.98 32.32
CA ASN A 28 -3.00 -10.34 32.58
C ASN A 28 -3.64 -10.96 31.32
N TRP A 29 -3.76 -12.28 31.26
CA TRP A 29 -4.16 -12.98 30.03
C TRP A 29 -5.52 -12.49 29.50
N GLU A 30 -6.52 -12.34 30.37
CA GLU A 30 -7.87 -11.93 29.99
C GLU A 30 -7.95 -10.50 29.46
N ARG A 31 -7.23 -9.56 30.10
CA ARG A 31 -7.13 -8.17 29.64
C ARG A 31 -6.31 -8.05 28.35
N SER A 32 -5.31 -8.90 28.17
CA SER A 32 -4.56 -8.99 26.91
C SER A 32 -5.45 -9.48 25.77
N GLU A 33 -6.20 -10.56 25.99
CA GLU A 33 -7.14 -11.09 25.01
C GLU A 33 -8.22 -10.06 24.65
N THR A 34 -8.85 -9.46 25.65
CA THR A 34 -9.87 -8.40 25.45
C THR A 34 -9.29 -7.22 24.65
N TYR A 35 -8.02 -6.87 24.86
CA TYR A 35 -7.36 -5.81 24.09
C TYR A 35 -7.18 -6.19 22.62
N CYS A 36 -6.81 -7.44 22.33
CA CYS A 36 -6.66 -7.94 20.96
C CYS A 36 -8.04 -8.05 20.28
N GLU A 37 -9.06 -8.54 20.99
CA GLU A 37 -10.45 -8.62 20.52
C GLU A 37 -11.02 -7.23 20.21
N SER A 38 -10.74 -6.22 21.06
CA SER A 38 -11.13 -4.83 20.79
C SER A 38 -10.45 -4.24 19.55
N ARG A 39 -9.50 -4.96 18.95
CA ARG A 39 -8.78 -4.62 17.71
C ARG A 39 -9.04 -5.67 16.61
N PHE A 40 -10.14 -6.41 16.73
CA PHE A 40 -10.62 -7.35 15.73
C PHE A 40 -9.63 -8.49 15.44
N GLY A 41 -8.86 -8.85 16.46
CA GLY A 41 -7.94 -9.98 16.49
C GLY A 41 -8.14 -10.81 17.75
N HIS A 42 -7.10 -11.55 18.12
CA HIS A 42 -7.00 -12.25 19.40
C HIS A 42 -5.52 -12.39 19.76
N LEU A 43 -5.19 -12.91 20.94
CA LEU A 43 -3.81 -13.29 21.24
C LEU A 43 -3.28 -14.26 20.19
N THR A 44 -1.99 -14.19 19.87
CA THR A 44 -1.46 -15.00 18.77
C THR A 44 -1.55 -16.50 19.07
N SER A 45 -1.90 -17.26 18.02
CA SER A 45 -1.99 -18.71 18.04
C SER A 45 -0.80 -19.30 17.28
N ILE A 46 -0.21 -20.37 17.81
CA ILE A 46 1.06 -20.90 17.31
C ILE A 46 0.84 -22.28 16.69
N HIS A 47 1.19 -22.41 15.40
CA HIS A 47 0.91 -23.60 14.61
C HIS A 47 2.14 -24.36 14.15
N ASN A 48 3.28 -23.68 14.00
CA ASN A 48 4.52 -24.26 13.52
C ASN A 48 5.74 -23.49 14.06
N GLU A 49 6.95 -23.92 13.65
CA GLU A 49 8.21 -23.32 14.06
C GLU A 49 8.41 -21.87 13.57
N GLU A 50 7.79 -21.50 12.44
CA GLU A 50 7.87 -20.15 11.88
C GLU A 50 7.14 -19.15 12.78
N ASP A 51 5.96 -19.50 13.29
CA ASP A 51 5.22 -18.66 14.25
C ASP A 51 6.05 -18.42 15.53
N ILE A 52 6.83 -19.41 15.97
CA ILE A 52 7.77 -19.28 17.10
C ILE A 52 8.87 -18.28 16.76
N ALA A 53 9.45 -18.39 15.57
CA ALA A 53 10.52 -17.51 15.12
C ALA A 53 10.04 -16.06 15.05
N VAL A 54 8.82 -15.84 14.56
CA VAL A 54 8.16 -14.53 14.55
C VAL A 54 8.04 -13.95 15.96
N LEU A 55 7.55 -14.75 16.92
CA LEU A 55 7.41 -14.36 18.32
C LEU A 55 8.76 -14.05 19.00
N LYS A 56 9.80 -14.85 18.72
CA LYS A 56 11.16 -14.62 19.23
C LYS A 56 11.72 -13.30 18.72
N ALA A 57 11.60 -13.04 17.42
CA ALA A 57 12.06 -11.80 16.81
C ALA A 57 11.31 -10.56 17.37
N LEU A 58 10.03 -10.70 17.72
CA LEU A 58 9.28 -9.66 18.42
C LEU A 58 9.82 -9.44 19.84
N GLY A 59 10.13 -10.51 20.57
CA GLY A 59 10.82 -10.52 21.87
C GLY A 59 12.10 -9.70 21.88
N GLU A 60 12.99 -10.00 20.95
CA GLU A 60 14.29 -9.34 20.80
C GLU A 60 14.14 -7.84 20.55
N ALA A 61 13.20 -7.45 19.68
CA ALA A 61 12.97 -6.05 19.33
C ALA A 61 12.36 -5.22 20.48
N SER A 62 11.63 -5.85 21.41
CA SER A 62 10.90 -5.13 22.46
C SER A 62 11.47 -5.29 23.88
N GLY A 63 12.51 -6.12 24.06
CA GLY A 63 13.06 -6.46 25.37
C GLY A 63 12.16 -7.34 26.25
N CYS A 64 11.06 -7.87 25.71
CA CYS A 64 10.15 -8.74 26.46
C CYS A 64 10.66 -10.19 26.48
N LYS A 65 10.80 -10.76 27.68
CA LYS A 65 11.31 -12.13 27.87
C LYS A 65 10.25 -13.22 27.73
N SER A 66 8.97 -12.88 27.87
CA SER A 66 7.85 -13.84 27.84
C SER A 66 6.57 -13.15 27.41
N TYR A 67 5.74 -13.87 26.65
CA TYR A 67 4.50 -13.33 26.10
C TYR A 67 3.30 -14.20 26.45
N TRP A 68 2.14 -13.55 26.66
CA TRP A 68 0.86 -14.23 26.54
C TRP A 68 0.55 -14.57 25.08
N THR A 69 0.06 -15.78 24.89
CA THR A 69 -0.44 -16.35 23.63
C THR A 69 -1.88 -16.83 23.86
N ALA A 70 -2.63 -17.14 22.79
CA ALA A 70 -4.04 -17.50 22.88
C ALA A 70 -4.35 -18.89 23.48
N GLY A 71 -3.34 -19.58 24.02
CA GLY A 71 -3.50 -20.95 24.47
C GLY A 71 -4.30 -21.04 25.77
N GLN A 72 -5.37 -21.83 25.76
CA GLN A 72 -6.13 -22.19 26.96
C GLN A 72 -6.17 -23.70 27.12
N CYS A 73 -5.94 -24.20 28.34
CA CYS A 73 -6.06 -25.62 28.67
C CYS A 73 -7.14 -25.83 29.71
N ARG A 74 -8.14 -26.66 29.41
CA ARG A 74 -9.19 -27.07 30.35
C ARG A 74 -9.25 -28.59 30.41
N TYR A 75 -9.15 -29.14 31.62
CA TYR A 75 -9.21 -30.59 31.87
C TYR A 75 -8.24 -31.42 31.00
N GLY A 76 -7.02 -30.92 30.80
CA GLY A 76 -5.98 -31.60 30.01
C GLY A 76 -6.12 -31.48 28.48
N LYS A 77 -7.15 -30.77 27.97
CA LYS A 77 -7.28 -30.44 26.55
C LYS A 77 -6.91 -28.99 26.33
N CYS A 78 -6.04 -28.71 25.35
CA CYS A 78 -5.58 -27.37 25.04
C CYS A 78 -6.02 -26.93 23.65
N SER A 79 -6.45 -25.68 23.53
CA SER A 79 -6.87 -25.06 22.29
C SER A 79 -6.44 -23.60 22.23
N TRP A 80 -6.20 -23.14 21.02
CA TRP A 80 -6.01 -21.73 20.68
C TRP A 80 -7.36 -21.02 20.54
N ARG A 81 -7.36 -19.69 20.59
CA ARG A 81 -8.57 -18.86 20.42
C ARG A 81 -9.10 -18.85 19.00
N ASP A 82 -8.27 -19.20 18.02
CA ASP A 82 -8.70 -19.47 16.65
C ASP A 82 -9.44 -20.82 16.49
N GLY A 83 -9.59 -21.58 17.57
CA GLY A 83 -10.33 -22.85 17.61
C GLY A 83 -9.49 -24.10 17.35
N SER A 84 -8.23 -23.95 16.95
CA SER A 84 -7.35 -25.09 16.71
C SER A 84 -6.84 -25.73 18.01
N SER A 85 -6.60 -27.04 18.01
CA SER A 85 -6.10 -27.78 19.18
C SER A 85 -4.57 -27.86 19.19
N PHE A 86 -3.95 -27.88 20.37
CA PHE A 86 -2.52 -28.14 20.50
C PHE A 86 -2.20 -29.04 21.70
N ASN A 87 -0.99 -29.61 21.70
CA ASN A 87 -0.49 -30.44 22.80
C ASN A 87 0.72 -29.76 23.46
N LEU A 88 0.64 -29.52 24.76
CA LEU A 88 1.79 -29.06 25.55
C LEU A 88 2.72 -30.24 25.81
N LYS A 89 3.86 -30.30 25.11
CA LYS A 89 4.90 -31.29 25.37
C LYS A 89 5.84 -30.82 26.48
N LYS A 90 6.31 -31.74 27.34
CA LYS A 90 7.34 -31.45 28.34
C LYS A 90 8.63 -31.01 27.61
N GLY A 91 9.18 -29.85 27.98
CA GLY A 91 10.36 -29.26 27.31
C GLY A 91 10.05 -28.35 26.11
N SER A 92 8.79 -28.01 25.86
CA SER A 92 8.41 -26.99 24.86
C SER A 92 8.98 -25.62 25.20
N THR A 93 9.21 -24.77 24.19
CA THR A 93 9.67 -23.37 24.35
C THR A 93 8.64 -22.44 25.00
N TRP A 94 7.41 -22.92 25.21
CA TRP A 94 6.33 -22.24 25.91
C TRP A 94 5.70 -23.18 26.95
N GLY A 95 5.11 -22.60 27.99
CA GLY A 95 4.46 -23.32 29.07
C GLY A 95 3.29 -22.55 29.66
N THR A 96 2.62 -23.15 30.64
CA THR A 96 1.53 -22.50 31.37
C THR A 96 2.07 -21.63 32.50
N THR A 97 1.40 -20.50 32.76
CA THR A 97 1.64 -19.71 33.97
C THR A 97 0.31 -19.20 34.53
N ASP A 98 0.35 -18.64 35.73
CA ASP A 98 -0.84 -18.09 36.39
C ASP A 98 -1.42 -16.94 35.54
N CYS A 99 -2.71 -17.06 35.19
CA CYS A 99 -3.42 -16.13 34.33
C CYS A 99 -3.50 -14.71 34.92
N MET A 100 -3.32 -14.57 36.24
CA MET A 100 -3.32 -13.28 36.93
C MET A 100 -2.01 -12.51 36.77
N LYS A 101 -0.94 -13.14 36.29
CA LYS A 101 0.35 -12.45 36.09
C LYS A 101 0.29 -11.49 34.91
N GLU A 102 0.84 -10.31 35.11
CA GLU A 102 1.09 -9.37 34.02
C GLU A 102 2.30 -9.82 33.21
N LYS A 103 2.12 -9.84 31.89
CA LYS A 103 3.16 -10.15 30.91
C LYS A 103 2.96 -9.30 29.68
N CYS A 104 4.03 -9.12 28.91
CA CYS A 104 3.88 -8.71 27.52
C CYS A 104 2.92 -9.68 26.81
N PHE A 105 2.27 -9.22 25.76
CA PHE A 105 1.36 -10.06 24.99
C PHE A 105 1.44 -9.72 23.52
N VAL A 106 1.12 -10.69 22.69
CA VAL A 106 1.17 -10.55 21.24
C VAL A 106 -0.21 -10.87 20.69
N CYS A 107 -0.74 -9.95 19.92
CA CYS A 107 -1.98 -10.14 19.20
C CYS A 107 -1.70 -10.58 17.76
N GLU A 108 -2.67 -11.24 17.15
CA GLU A 108 -2.74 -11.44 15.72
C GLU A 108 -4.09 -10.98 15.16
N THR A 109 -4.12 -10.58 13.90
CA THR A 109 -5.37 -10.28 13.20
C THR A 109 -6.17 -11.55 12.95
N SER A 110 -7.50 -11.43 12.96
CA SER A 110 -8.43 -12.55 12.72
C SER A 110 -8.36 -13.13 11.30
N LYS A 111 -7.90 -12.33 10.33
CA LYS A 111 -7.69 -12.72 8.94
C LYS A 111 -6.45 -12.07 8.35
N VAL A 112 -6.01 -12.60 7.22
CA VAL A 112 -5.05 -11.93 6.32
C VAL A 112 -5.65 -10.61 5.86
N MET A 113 -4.94 -9.51 6.09
CA MET A 113 -5.33 -8.19 5.59
C MET A 113 -4.64 -7.99 4.24
N SER A 114 -5.42 -7.97 3.17
CA SER A 114 -4.87 -8.03 1.81
C SER A 114 -4.88 -6.68 1.09
N ASP A 115 -5.52 -5.67 1.65
CA ASP A 115 -5.44 -4.27 1.22
C ASP A 115 -5.87 -3.34 2.37
N CYS A 116 -5.91 -2.04 2.09
CA CYS A 116 -6.37 -1.04 3.05
C CYS A 116 -7.88 -1.10 3.33
N GLU A 117 -8.68 -1.64 2.41
CA GLU A 117 -10.12 -1.81 2.61
C GLU A 117 -10.40 -2.91 3.64
N ASP A 118 -9.61 -3.98 3.65
CA ASP A 118 -9.66 -5.02 4.69
C ASP A 118 -9.40 -4.44 6.08
N TRP A 119 -8.35 -3.62 6.20
CA TRP A 119 -8.05 -2.88 7.43
C TRP A 119 -9.21 -1.93 7.80
N TYR A 120 -9.76 -1.21 6.83
CA TYR A 120 -10.90 -0.33 7.06
C TYR A 120 -12.15 -1.11 7.52
N LYS A 121 -12.50 -2.24 6.89
CA LYS A 121 -13.61 -3.09 7.32
C LYS A 121 -13.38 -3.67 8.71
N ALA A 122 -12.12 -3.91 9.08
CA ALA A 122 -11.72 -4.31 10.43
C ALA A 122 -11.64 -3.14 11.44
N GLY A 123 -12.23 -1.97 11.15
CA GLY A 123 -12.37 -0.87 12.12
C GLY A 123 -11.17 0.07 12.25
N TYR A 124 -10.12 -0.11 11.45
CA TYR A 124 -8.96 0.80 11.44
C TYR A 124 -9.28 2.05 10.63
N ARG A 125 -9.08 3.23 11.22
CA ARG A 125 -9.52 4.52 10.64
C ARG A 125 -8.43 5.55 10.49
N ASP A 126 -7.23 5.29 10.99
CA ASP A 126 -6.13 6.25 10.91
C ASP A 126 -5.40 6.13 9.57
N ASP A 127 -5.11 7.26 8.92
CA ASP A 127 -4.18 7.26 7.78
C ASP A 127 -2.79 6.87 8.28
N GLY A 128 -2.09 6.03 7.52
CA GLY A 128 -0.78 5.60 7.97
C GLY A 128 -0.18 4.48 7.14
N GLU A 129 0.91 3.95 7.67
CA GLU A 129 1.59 2.82 7.08
C GLU A 129 0.99 1.51 7.62
N TYR A 130 0.60 0.62 6.72
CA TYR A 130 0.02 -0.68 7.05
C TYR A 130 0.78 -1.78 6.31
N SER A 131 0.79 -2.97 6.89
CA SER A 131 1.25 -4.18 6.19
C SER A 131 0.06 -4.91 5.60
N ILE A 132 0.17 -5.29 4.35
CA ILE A 132 -0.84 -6.08 3.64
C ILE A 132 -0.18 -7.33 3.05
N VAL A 133 -0.96 -8.37 2.79
CA VAL A 133 -0.49 -9.59 2.15
C VAL A 133 -1.38 -9.89 0.95
N VAL A 134 -0.80 -9.87 -0.25
CA VAL A 134 -1.50 -10.15 -1.50
C VAL A 134 -0.91 -11.41 -2.12
N ASN A 135 -1.73 -12.43 -2.37
CA ASN A 135 -1.29 -13.72 -2.92
C ASN A 135 -0.10 -14.33 -2.15
N GLY A 136 -0.14 -14.25 -0.82
CA GLY A 136 0.90 -14.79 0.07
C GLY A 136 2.17 -13.93 0.18
N LYS A 137 2.26 -12.80 -0.53
CA LYS A 137 3.41 -11.90 -0.49
C LYS A 137 3.13 -10.65 0.34
N PRO A 138 3.99 -10.32 1.33
CA PRO A 138 3.81 -9.13 2.16
C PRO A 138 4.26 -7.86 1.44
N TYR A 139 3.54 -6.76 1.68
CA TYR A 139 3.84 -5.42 1.21
C TYR A 139 3.60 -4.39 2.32
N GLN A 140 4.46 -3.38 2.39
CA GLN A 140 4.21 -2.19 3.19
C GLN A 140 3.54 -1.14 2.30
N VAL A 141 2.40 -0.60 2.74
CA VAL A 141 1.62 0.38 1.98
C VAL A 141 1.23 1.57 2.85
N TYR A 142 0.91 2.69 2.20
CA TYR A 142 0.24 3.79 2.87
C TYR A 142 -1.26 3.67 2.64
N CYS A 143 -2.04 3.58 3.71
CA CYS A 143 -3.49 3.61 3.66
C CYS A 143 -4.01 5.01 3.93
N ASP A 144 -4.84 5.49 3.01
CA ASP A 144 -5.73 6.63 3.24
C ASP A 144 -7.09 6.09 3.69
N MET A 145 -7.42 6.35 4.95
CA MET A 145 -8.60 5.87 5.65
C MET A 145 -9.71 6.92 5.74
N HIS A 146 -9.52 8.10 5.15
CA HIS A 146 -10.48 9.21 5.26
C HIS A 146 -11.07 9.63 3.93
N THR A 147 -10.26 9.70 2.87
CA THR A 147 -10.68 10.23 1.57
C THR A 147 -11.75 9.33 0.96
N ALA A 148 -12.85 9.93 0.51
CA ALA A 148 -13.92 9.23 -0.22
C ALA A 148 -14.40 7.91 0.41
N GLY A 149 -14.48 7.86 1.75
CA GLY A 149 -14.91 6.66 2.48
C GLY A 149 -13.79 5.77 3.01
N GLY A 150 -12.52 6.09 2.71
CA GLY A 150 -11.35 5.40 3.23
C GLY A 150 -11.07 4.03 2.58
N GLY A 151 -10.05 3.34 3.10
CA GLY A 151 -9.63 2.03 2.60
C GLY A 151 -8.79 2.07 1.33
N TRP A 152 -8.19 3.22 1.00
CA TRP A 152 -7.41 3.38 -0.22
C TRP A 152 -5.95 3.00 -0.01
N VAL A 153 -5.44 2.09 -0.85
CA VAL A 153 -4.00 1.86 -1.01
C VAL A 153 -3.42 2.98 -1.85
N VAL A 154 -2.52 3.78 -1.29
CA VAL A 154 -1.76 4.77 -2.06
C VAL A 154 -0.55 4.08 -2.67
N PHE A 155 -0.56 3.91 -4.01
CA PHE A 155 0.54 3.26 -4.73
C PHE A 155 1.54 4.25 -5.36
N GLN A 156 1.16 5.52 -5.50
CA GLN A 156 2.02 6.59 -6.01
C GLN A 156 1.74 7.86 -5.23
N ARG A 157 2.81 8.59 -4.89
CA ARG A 157 2.70 9.96 -4.35
C ARG A 157 3.88 10.80 -4.84
N ARG A 158 3.59 12.05 -5.23
CA ARG A 158 4.56 13.10 -5.52
C ARG A 158 4.28 14.27 -4.56
N VAL A 159 5.19 14.58 -3.65
CA VAL A 159 5.05 15.75 -2.75
C VAL A 159 5.93 16.93 -3.15
N ASN A 160 7.05 16.65 -3.81
CA ASN A 160 8.04 17.62 -4.23
C ASN A 160 8.90 17.04 -5.38
N GLY A 161 9.86 17.84 -5.86
CA GLY A 161 10.79 17.45 -6.91
C GLY A 161 12.10 16.84 -6.44
N SER A 162 12.25 16.50 -5.14
CA SER A 162 13.54 16.02 -4.62
C SER A 162 13.93 14.64 -5.12
N ASP A 163 12.93 13.79 -5.36
CA ASP A 163 13.14 12.43 -5.87
C ASP A 163 12.78 12.35 -7.34
N SER A 164 13.71 11.88 -8.16
CA SER A 164 13.46 11.66 -9.58
C SER A 164 12.63 10.40 -9.81
N PHE A 165 11.62 10.52 -10.66
CA PHE A 165 10.85 9.40 -11.23
C PHE A 165 11.24 9.15 -12.68
N TRP A 166 11.75 10.15 -13.39
CA TRP A 166 11.83 10.09 -14.84
C TRP A 166 12.91 9.14 -15.37
N ASP A 167 13.98 8.96 -14.60
CA ASP A 167 15.20 8.21 -14.93
C ASP A 167 15.31 6.88 -14.17
N ARG A 168 14.21 6.40 -13.59
CA ARG A 168 14.19 5.11 -12.87
C ARG A 168 14.14 3.93 -13.84
N SER A 169 14.91 2.90 -13.51
CA SER A 169 15.01 1.66 -14.28
C SER A 169 13.75 0.79 -14.19
N TRP A 170 13.64 -0.20 -15.09
CA TRP A 170 12.60 -1.24 -15.04
C TRP A 170 12.55 -1.93 -13.69
N THR A 171 13.72 -2.33 -13.16
CA THR A 171 13.82 -3.04 -11.88
C THR A 171 13.34 -2.18 -10.72
N GLU A 172 13.65 -0.88 -10.70
CA GLU A 172 13.14 0.05 -9.70
C GLU A 172 11.62 0.21 -9.81
N TYR A 173 11.08 0.44 -11.01
CA TYR A 173 9.62 0.52 -11.18
C TYR A 173 8.89 -0.77 -10.86
N ARG A 174 9.51 -1.92 -11.13
CA ARG A 174 9.01 -3.25 -10.76
C ARG A 174 8.92 -3.41 -9.25
N GLN A 175 10.01 -3.12 -8.53
CA GLN A 175 10.14 -3.36 -7.09
C GLN A 175 9.49 -2.27 -6.24
N GLY A 176 9.39 -1.05 -6.77
CA GLY A 176 9.04 0.14 -6.01
C GLY A 176 10.28 0.90 -5.54
N PHE A 177 10.09 2.19 -5.24
CA PHE A 177 11.14 3.07 -4.76
C PHE A 177 10.56 4.25 -3.98
N GLY A 178 11.42 4.93 -3.22
CA GLY A 178 11.02 5.95 -2.25
C GLY A 178 10.57 5.33 -0.92
N LYS A 179 10.40 6.18 0.10
CA LYS A 179 9.92 5.76 1.42
C LYS A 179 8.41 5.90 1.48
N ILE A 180 7.69 4.84 1.84
CA ILE A 180 6.24 4.90 2.10
C ILE A 180 5.99 5.82 3.29
N GLY A 181 5.04 6.74 3.18
CA GLY A 181 4.75 7.71 4.24
C GLY A 181 3.82 8.84 3.81
N LYS A 182 3.31 9.61 4.78
CA LYS A 182 2.34 10.68 4.54
C LYS A 182 2.88 11.80 3.65
N ASN A 183 4.10 12.25 3.93
CA ASN A 183 4.72 13.41 3.28
C ASN A 183 5.97 13.02 2.48
N THR A 184 5.92 11.86 1.83
CA THR A 184 7.04 11.32 1.06
C THR A 184 6.64 11.05 -0.39
N THR A 185 7.63 11.06 -1.26
CA THR A 185 7.48 10.76 -2.68
C THR A 185 7.86 9.29 -2.91
N PHE A 186 6.98 8.49 -3.49
CA PHE A 186 7.21 7.05 -3.68
C PHE A 186 6.39 6.44 -4.81
N TRP A 187 6.86 5.28 -5.29
CA TRP A 187 6.17 4.36 -6.18
C TRP A 187 6.16 2.98 -5.52
N LEU A 188 4.98 2.39 -5.31
CA LEU A 188 4.83 1.12 -4.59
C LEU A 188 5.46 -0.08 -5.33
N GLY A 189 5.55 0.01 -6.66
CA GLY A 189 6.07 -1.06 -7.51
C GLY A 189 5.00 -1.68 -8.39
N ASN A 190 5.34 -1.95 -9.65
CA ASN A 190 4.44 -2.53 -10.63
C ASN A 190 4.01 -3.95 -10.24
N GLU A 191 4.90 -4.71 -9.59
CA GLU A 191 4.57 -6.06 -9.11
C GLU A 191 3.47 -5.99 -8.04
N ALA A 192 3.61 -5.11 -7.04
CA ALA A 192 2.58 -4.92 -6.01
C ALA A 192 1.25 -4.45 -6.61
N LEU A 193 1.32 -3.50 -7.54
CA LEU A 193 0.16 -2.93 -8.20
C LEU A 193 -0.58 -3.96 -9.09
N HIS A 194 0.16 -4.83 -9.77
CA HIS A 194 -0.41 -5.95 -10.51
C HIS A 194 -1.19 -6.87 -9.59
N GLN A 195 -0.56 -7.36 -8.51
CA GLN A 195 -1.21 -8.26 -7.56
C GLN A 195 -2.50 -7.64 -6.97
N LEU A 196 -2.46 -6.36 -6.58
CA LEU A 196 -3.61 -5.63 -6.05
C LEU A 196 -4.75 -5.49 -7.07
N THR A 197 -4.43 -5.12 -8.31
CA THR A 197 -5.45 -4.88 -9.34
C THR A 197 -6.00 -6.14 -9.98
N TYR A 198 -5.29 -7.27 -9.85
CA TYR A 198 -5.75 -8.57 -10.34
C TYR A 198 -6.64 -9.30 -9.32
N LYS A 199 -6.43 -9.02 -8.03
CA LYS A 199 -7.23 -9.58 -6.92
C LYS A 199 -8.72 -9.28 -7.04
N ASP A 200 -9.09 -8.06 -7.46
CA ASP A 200 -10.48 -7.63 -7.63
C ASP A 200 -10.71 -7.10 -9.07
N PRO A 201 -11.67 -7.65 -9.85
CA PRO A 201 -11.96 -7.13 -11.18
C PRO A 201 -12.56 -5.70 -11.21
N ASN A 202 -13.00 -5.16 -10.07
CA ASN A 202 -13.70 -3.89 -9.90
C ASN A 202 -12.90 -2.83 -9.14
N VAL A 203 -11.57 -2.87 -9.19
CA VAL A 203 -10.72 -1.84 -8.58
C VAL A 203 -11.02 -0.45 -9.16
N THR A 204 -11.23 0.51 -8.26
CA THR A 204 -11.31 1.93 -8.58
C THR A 204 -9.95 2.59 -8.37
N LEU A 205 -9.49 3.35 -9.35
CA LEU A 205 -8.33 4.22 -9.26
C LEU A 205 -8.79 5.65 -8.99
N ARG A 206 -8.33 6.25 -7.91
CA ARG A 206 -8.49 7.68 -7.63
C ARG A 206 -7.17 8.40 -7.91
N VAL A 207 -7.22 9.43 -8.76
CA VAL A 207 -6.09 10.34 -9.00
C VAL A 207 -6.41 11.68 -8.37
N GLU A 208 -5.48 12.22 -7.57
CA GLU A 208 -5.56 13.53 -6.95
C GLU A 208 -4.35 14.39 -7.33
N MET A 209 -4.60 15.65 -7.68
CA MET A 209 -3.58 16.62 -8.08
C MET A 209 -3.79 17.91 -7.29
N ARG A 210 -2.70 18.47 -6.75
CA ARG A 210 -2.71 19.68 -5.92
C ARG A 210 -1.69 20.68 -6.43
N GLY A 211 -2.19 21.89 -6.67
CA GLY A 211 -1.44 23.01 -7.18
C GLY A 211 -1.17 22.92 -8.68
N ASP A 212 -1.03 24.08 -9.30
CA ASP A 212 -0.61 24.23 -10.68
C ASP A 212 0.70 25.02 -10.67
N ARG A 213 1.78 24.37 -11.08
CA ARG A 213 3.13 24.94 -11.04
C ARG A 213 3.55 25.59 -12.35
N THR A 214 2.64 25.73 -13.30
CA THR A 214 2.91 26.48 -14.53
C THR A 214 3.15 27.96 -14.20
N PRO A 215 4.08 28.64 -14.88
CA PRO A 215 4.25 30.08 -14.74
C PRO A 215 2.92 30.80 -15.02
N ASN A 216 2.51 31.69 -14.11
CA ASN A 216 1.24 32.42 -14.17
C ASN A 216 -0.01 31.53 -14.18
N ALA A 217 0.06 30.34 -13.57
CA ALA A 217 -1.08 29.45 -13.38
C ALA A 217 -2.31 30.23 -12.87
N ARG A 218 -3.46 30.02 -13.54
CA ARG A 218 -4.73 30.66 -13.14
C ARG A 218 -5.18 30.22 -11.75
N ASN A 219 -4.84 28.98 -11.35
CA ASN A 219 -5.20 28.42 -10.06
C ASN A 219 -4.01 27.66 -9.44
N PRO A 220 -3.00 28.37 -8.92
CA PRO A 220 -1.75 27.75 -8.45
C PRO A 220 -1.95 26.87 -7.21
N ASN A 221 -3.06 27.01 -6.49
CA ASN A 221 -3.44 26.20 -5.33
C ASN A 221 -4.64 25.30 -5.62
N GLY A 222 -4.96 25.05 -6.90
CA GLY A 222 -6.11 24.26 -7.28
C GLY A 222 -6.02 22.81 -6.80
N PHE A 223 -7.18 22.17 -6.68
CA PHE A 223 -7.29 20.77 -6.33
C PHE A 223 -8.21 20.07 -7.33
N TRP A 224 -7.66 19.04 -7.96
CA TRP A 224 -8.34 18.28 -9.00
C TRP A 224 -8.26 16.79 -8.71
N TRP A 225 -9.34 16.07 -8.97
CA TRP A 225 -9.38 14.63 -8.82
C TRP A 225 -10.35 13.99 -9.80
N ASN A 226 -10.13 12.70 -10.10
CA ASN A 226 -11.07 11.85 -10.84
C ASN A 226 -11.01 10.39 -10.33
N HIS A 227 -12.14 9.69 -10.43
CA HIS A 227 -12.18 8.23 -10.36
C HIS A 227 -12.18 7.61 -11.75
N TYR A 228 -11.37 6.58 -11.88
CA TYR A 228 -11.38 5.62 -12.97
C TYR A 228 -11.76 4.25 -12.41
N PHE A 229 -12.51 3.47 -13.16
CA PHE A 229 -13.02 2.17 -12.74
C PHE A 229 -12.35 1.04 -13.51
N LYS A 230 -12.47 -0.18 -12.98
CA LYS A 230 -11.92 -1.41 -13.57
C LYS A 230 -10.42 -1.31 -13.82
N PHE A 231 -9.69 -0.57 -12.98
CA PHE A 231 -8.26 -0.40 -13.14
C PHE A 231 -7.55 -1.74 -13.00
N ARG A 232 -6.82 -2.14 -14.04
CA ARG A 232 -6.08 -3.41 -14.04
C ARG A 232 -4.84 -3.33 -14.90
N ILE A 233 -3.76 -3.86 -14.36
CA ILE A 233 -2.49 -4.00 -15.06
C ILE A 233 -2.09 -5.47 -15.16
N GLY A 234 -1.50 -5.85 -16.28
CA GLY A 234 -1.03 -7.20 -16.54
C GLY A 234 0.22 -7.54 -15.72
N PRO A 235 0.66 -8.82 -15.75
CA PRO A 235 1.87 -9.24 -15.07
C PRO A 235 3.13 -8.81 -15.85
N GLU A 236 4.31 -9.07 -15.29
CA GLU A 236 5.60 -8.72 -15.89
C GLU A 236 5.83 -9.35 -17.27
N GLU A 237 5.31 -10.56 -17.50
CA GLU A 237 5.40 -11.27 -18.79
C GLU A 237 4.71 -10.51 -19.93
N THR A 238 3.77 -9.63 -19.57
CA THR A 238 3.07 -8.73 -20.50
C THR A 238 3.53 -7.28 -20.37
N ASP A 239 4.74 -7.05 -19.82
CA ASP A 239 5.31 -5.73 -19.60
C ASP A 239 4.41 -4.81 -18.74
N TYR A 240 3.70 -5.36 -17.76
CA TYR A 240 2.75 -4.63 -16.92
C TYR A 240 1.73 -3.80 -17.72
N THR A 241 1.21 -4.34 -18.83
CA THR A 241 0.26 -3.65 -19.72
C THR A 241 -0.93 -3.05 -18.95
N LEU A 242 -1.36 -1.82 -19.28
CA LEU A 242 -2.61 -1.27 -18.78
C LEU A 242 -3.79 -1.97 -19.46
N GLU A 243 -4.22 -3.09 -18.90
CA GLU A 243 -5.26 -3.95 -19.49
C GLU A 243 -6.63 -3.28 -19.48
N ARG A 244 -6.98 -2.61 -18.38
CA ARG A 244 -8.29 -1.98 -18.21
C ARG A 244 -8.19 -0.68 -17.43
N LEU A 245 -8.88 0.34 -17.92
CA LEU A 245 -9.15 1.60 -17.24
C LEU A 245 -10.38 2.22 -17.89
N TYR A 246 -11.36 2.63 -17.10
CA TYR A 246 -12.62 3.16 -17.62
C TYR A 246 -13.05 4.42 -16.89
N ILE A 247 -13.62 5.38 -17.60
CA ILE A 247 -14.28 6.54 -17.02
C ILE A 247 -15.71 6.67 -17.56
N ASN A 248 -16.66 6.96 -16.68
CA ASN A 248 -18.04 7.19 -17.09
C ASN A 248 -18.22 8.65 -17.52
N GLN A 249 -18.15 8.91 -18.83
CA GLN A 249 -18.29 10.26 -19.39
C GLN A 249 -19.65 10.92 -19.10
N LYS A 250 -20.71 10.13 -18.82
CA LYS A 250 -22.04 10.65 -18.48
C LYS A 250 -22.19 10.96 -16.98
N ASN A 251 -21.34 10.38 -16.14
CA ASN A 251 -21.37 10.58 -14.70
C ASN A 251 -19.92 10.59 -14.17
N ILE A 252 -19.24 11.71 -14.42
CA ILE A 252 -17.87 11.91 -14.00
C ILE A 252 -17.84 12.03 -12.48
N GLN A 253 -17.04 11.19 -11.84
CA GLN A 253 -16.78 11.26 -10.41
C GLN A 253 -15.47 12.02 -10.23
N GLY A 254 -15.56 13.35 -10.16
CA GLY A 254 -14.41 14.23 -10.03
C GLY A 254 -14.59 15.59 -10.69
N ASN A 255 -13.54 16.41 -10.63
CA ASN A 255 -13.49 17.75 -11.20
C ASN A 255 -12.26 17.98 -12.09
N ALA A 256 -11.38 16.98 -12.26
CA ALA A 256 -10.28 17.06 -13.20
C ALA A 256 -10.79 16.93 -14.65
N SER A 257 -10.19 17.67 -15.58
CA SER A 257 -10.56 17.60 -16.99
C SER A 257 -10.34 16.20 -17.55
N ILE A 258 -11.34 15.68 -18.26
CA ILE A 258 -11.30 14.36 -18.94
C ILE A 258 -11.30 14.50 -20.46
N ALA A 259 -11.00 15.71 -20.97
CA ALA A 259 -11.02 15.99 -22.40
C ALA A 259 -9.80 15.34 -23.10
N ARG A 260 -8.94 16.11 -23.77
CA ARG A 260 -7.77 15.59 -24.48
C ARG A 260 -6.76 14.84 -23.60
N TYR A 261 -6.83 15.01 -22.27
CA TYR A 261 -5.78 14.60 -21.31
C TYR A 261 -6.14 13.37 -20.46
N ASP A 262 -7.11 12.56 -20.91
CA ASP A 262 -7.56 11.37 -20.17
C ASP A 262 -6.54 10.20 -20.22
N MET A 263 -6.30 9.58 -19.06
CA MET A 263 -5.47 8.39 -18.89
C MET A 263 -6.02 7.14 -19.60
N THR A 264 -7.33 7.09 -19.92
CA THR A 264 -7.92 5.94 -20.64
C THR A 264 -7.35 5.76 -22.05
N TYR A 265 -6.75 6.80 -22.64
CA TYR A 265 -6.06 6.71 -23.92
C TYR A 265 -4.91 5.68 -23.91
N SER A 266 -4.26 5.51 -22.75
CA SER A 266 -3.15 4.56 -22.56
C SER A 266 -3.61 3.11 -22.39
N VAL A 267 -4.91 2.80 -22.41
CA VAL A 267 -5.37 1.39 -22.32
C VAL A 267 -4.81 0.57 -23.48
N GLY A 268 -4.24 -0.59 -23.15
CA GLY A 268 -3.50 -1.48 -24.05
C GLY A 268 -2.01 -1.15 -24.18
N ALA A 269 -1.54 -0.04 -23.61
CA ALA A 269 -0.13 0.30 -23.62
C ALA A 269 0.66 -0.53 -22.60
N LYS A 270 1.87 -0.93 -23.01
CA LYS A 270 2.87 -1.54 -22.13
C LYS A 270 3.53 -0.48 -21.26
N PHE A 271 3.98 -0.86 -20.06
CA PHE A 271 4.75 0.04 -19.23
C PHE A 271 6.13 0.27 -19.87
N SER A 272 6.60 1.51 -19.94
CA SER A 272 7.92 1.85 -20.47
C SER A 272 8.78 2.48 -19.37
N THR A 273 10.09 2.28 -19.38
CA THR A 273 11.07 2.94 -18.50
C THR A 273 12.31 3.36 -19.29
N ILE A 274 13.25 4.08 -18.66
CA ILE A 274 14.44 4.63 -19.34
C ILE A 274 15.32 3.55 -19.99
N ASN A 275 15.29 2.33 -19.45
CA ASN A 275 16.09 1.20 -19.93
C ASN A 275 15.25 0.02 -20.46
N ARG A 276 13.93 0.16 -20.54
CA ARG A 276 13.01 -0.78 -21.22
C ARG A 276 11.87 0.01 -21.84
N ILE A 277 12.11 0.53 -23.03
CA ILE A 277 11.17 1.37 -23.76
C ILE A 277 10.27 0.45 -24.59
N ASN A 278 8.99 0.39 -24.23
CA ASN A 278 7.99 -0.39 -24.95
C ASN A 278 7.08 0.49 -25.85
N ASP A 279 7.14 1.81 -25.70
CA ASP A 279 6.48 2.77 -26.60
C ASP A 279 7.23 2.91 -27.92
N GLN A 280 6.49 3.26 -28.99
CA GLN A 280 7.08 3.45 -30.31
C GLN A 280 7.94 4.72 -30.44
N ARG A 281 7.84 5.64 -29.48
CA ARG A 281 8.57 6.91 -29.44
C ARG A 281 9.54 6.96 -28.25
N PRO A 282 10.81 6.55 -28.43
CA PRO A 282 11.79 6.54 -27.35
C PRO A 282 12.07 7.91 -26.71
N GLU A 283 11.86 8.99 -27.46
CA GLU A 283 12.00 10.37 -27.03
C GLU A 283 11.07 10.73 -25.86
N CYS A 284 9.94 10.05 -25.68
CA CYS A 284 9.01 10.30 -24.58
C CYS A 284 9.66 10.07 -23.21
N VAL A 285 10.45 9.00 -23.09
CA VAL A 285 11.14 8.69 -21.83
C VAL A 285 12.49 9.41 -21.75
N THR A 286 13.21 9.49 -22.87
CA THR A 286 14.60 9.99 -22.88
C THR A 286 14.70 11.52 -22.96
N GLN A 287 14.02 12.15 -23.92
CA GLN A 287 14.11 13.59 -24.18
C GLN A 287 13.06 14.37 -23.41
N HIS A 288 11.81 13.90 -23.42
CA HIS A 288 10.68 14.54 -22.74
C HIS A 288 10.60 14.20 -21.25
N LYS A 289 11.40 13.22 -20.78
CA LYS A 289 11.52 12.84 -19.37
C LYS A 289 10.15 12.55 -18.73
N MET A 290 9.27 11.83 -19.45
CA MET A 290 7.93 11.48 -18.98
C MET A 290 7.91 10.41 -17.88
N GLY A 291 9.06 9.79 -17.63
CA GLY A 291 9.22 8.73 -16.65
C GLY A 291 8.56 7.42 -16.99
N GLY A 292 8.63 6.50 -16.03
CA GLY A 292 8.06 5.18 -16.23
C GLY A 292 6.54 5.23 -16.23
N TRP A 293 5.91 4.84 -17.32
CA TRP A 293 4.45 4.95 -17.49
C TRP A 293 3.90 4.04 -18.59
N TRP A 294 2.56 3.90 -18.64
CA TRP A 294 1.84 3.31 -19.77
C TRP A 294 1.78 4.30 -20.93
N LEU A 295 2.84 4.30 -21.75
CA LEU A 295 3.01 5.22 -22.86
C LEU A 295 2.47 4.60 -24.16
N ARG A 296 1.65 5.39 -24.87
CA ARG A 296 1.09 5.14 -26.20
C ARG A 296 1.30 6.36 -27.09
N ASN A 297 2.35 6.35 -27.92
CA ASN A 297 2.81 7.52 -28.67
C ASN A 297 3.04 8.70 -27.71
N CYS A 298 3.94 8.50 -26.74
CA CYS A 298 4.01 9.26 -25.49
C CYS A 298 2.75 9.04 -24.62
N ALA A 299 2.24 10.04 -23.92
CA ALA A 299 0.97 9.94 -23.23
C ALA A 299 0.33 11.32 -23.16
N GLN A 300 -1.00 11.35 -23.07
CA GLN A 300 -1.72 12.60 -22.86
C GLN A 300 -1.52 13.14 -21.43
N ALA A 301 -1.26 12.25 -20.47
CA ALA A 301 -0.92 12.58 -19.10
C ALA A 301 0.11 11.59 -18.55
N THR A 302 1.09 12.10 -17.79
CA THR A 302 2.00 11.30 -16.95
C THR A 302 2.07 11.93 -15.56
N LEU A 303 2.02 11.09 -14.53
CA LEU A 303 2.21 11.50 -13.14
C LEU A 303 3.65 11.26 -12.65
N ASN A 304 4.49 10.72 -13.54
CA ASN A 304 5.84 10.26 -13.22
C ASN A 304 6.93 11.06 -13.97
N GLY A 305 6.54 12.14 -14.65
CA GLY A 305 7.46 13.00 -15.38
C GLY A 305 8.42 13.77 -14.47
N ALA A 306 9.45 14.35 -15.08
CA ALA A 306 10.40 15.21 -14.37
C ALA A 306 9.68 16.40 -13.71
N TYR A 307 10.09 16.70 -12.48
CA TYR A 307 9.59 17.82 -11.69
C TYR A 307 10.39 19.08 -12.03
N ASP A 308 10.34 19.52 -13.29
CA ASP A 308 11.13 20.66 -13.78
C ASP A 308 10.24 21.89 -14.00
N ILE A 309 10.53 22.96 -13.27
CA ILE A 309 9.86 24.27 -13.37
C ILE A 309 10.59 25.15 -14.41
N SER A 310 11.77 24.76 -14.89
CA SER A 310 12.72 25.68 -15.56
C SER A 310 12.63 25.75 -17.09
N ARG A 311 11.75 24.99 -17.76
CA ARG A 311 11.76 24.86 -19.23
C ARG A 311 10.60 25.48 -20.01
N GLN A 312 9.86 26.44 -19.44
CA GLN A 312 8.74 27.10 -20.16
C GLN A 312 8.99 28.55 -20.59
N SER A 313 10.24 28.95 -20.80
CA SER A 313 10.56 30.29 -21.30
C SER A 313 11.83 30.28 -22.13
N ALA A 314 11.75 29.75 -23.35
CA ALA A 314 12.70 30.08 -24.40
C ALA A 314 12.04 30.19 -25.78
N ASP A 315 11.04 29.36 -26.11
CA ASP A 315 10.46 29.41 -27.46
C ASP A 315 8.94 29.62 -27.40
N GLY A 316 8.53 30.87 -27.66
CA GLY A 316 7.14 31.26 -27.85
C GLY A 316 6.58 30.77 -29.18
N TYR A 317 6.47 29.45 -29.34
CA TYR A 317 5.83 28.82 -30.48
C TYR A 317 4.76 27.84 -29.99
N ASP A 318 3.50 28.24 -30.14
CA ASP A 318 2.31 27.40 -29.93
C ASP A 318 2.12 26.54 -31.17
N ASP A 319 2.89 25.45 -31.28
CA ASP A 319 2.60 24.38 -32.23
C ASP A 319 1.76 23.31 -31.51
N GLY A 320 0.53 23.11 -32.01
CA GLY A 320 -0.51 22.25 -31.44
C GLY A 320 -0.19 20.74 -31.34
N GLU A 321 1.07 20.32 -31.30
CA GLU A 321 1.48 18.92 -31.19
C GLU A 321 2.44 18.69 -30.00
N HIS A 322 2.08 17.72 -29.15
CA HIS A 322 2.97 17.05 -28.19
C HIS A 322 3.57 17.87 -27.03
N HIS A 323 2.72 18.51 -26.22
CA HIS A 323 3.07 18.83 -24.84
C HIS A 323 2.27 17.98 -23.85
N SER A 324 2.84 16.84 -23.50
CA SER A 324 2.47 16.08 -22.32
C SER A 324 2.75 16.97 -21.11
N ARG A 325 1.69 17.44 -20.45
CA ARG A 325 1.85 18.14 -19.17
C ARG A 325 2.18 17.09 -18.12
N SER A 326 3.39 17.14 -17.56
CA SER A 326 3.64 16.52 -16.25
C SER A 326 2.71 17.22 -15.27
N LEU A 327 1.77 16.47 -14.68
CA LEU A 327 0.78 16.99 -13.73
C LEU A 327 1.36 17.04 -12.32
#